data_AF-A0A822H872-F1
#
_entry.id   AF-A0A822H872-F1
#
_cell.length_a   1.000
_cell.length_b   1.000
_cell.length_c   1.000
_cell.angle_alpha   90.00
_cell.angle_beta   90.00
_cell.angle_gamma   90.00
#
_symmetry.space_group_name_H-M   'P 1'
#
loop_
_entity.id
_entity.type
_entity.pdbx_description
1 polymer ?
#
loop_
_entity_poly.entity_id
_entity_poly.type
_entity_poly.pdbx_seq_one_letter_code
_entity_poly.pdbx_strand_id
1 'polypeptide(L)'
;MLISSLEVADNIVKRLNTSEKINYIRQYAYLIYCLFYVQLRESQWKYYYDIGMQENIWPGRVSEKWVTTNSMHHTYGRSKKLIVQRLTTLQRQLEEA
;
A
#
# COMPACT_ATOMS: atom_id res chain seq x y z
N MET A 1 -26.72 1.83 0.18
CA MET A 1 -26.20 0.50 -0.25
C MET A 1 -25.28 -0.14 0.77
N LEU A 2 -24.25 0.58 1.28
CA LEU A 2 -23.32 0.04 2.31
C LEU A 2 -24.01 -0.43 3.61
N ILE A 3 -25.01 0.33 4.09
CA ILE A 3 -25.74 0.01 5.33
C ILE A 3 -26.59 -1.26 5.17
N SER A 4 -27.32 -1.38 4.05
CA SER A 4 -28.12 -2.58 3.74
C SER A 4 -27.26 -3.84 3.53
N SER A 5 -26.03 -3.70 3.00
CA SER A 5 -25.09 -4.83 2.91
C SER A 5 -24.51 -5.25 4.26
N LEU A 6 -24.37 -4.31 5.22
CA LEU A 6 -23.93 -4.60 6.58
C LEU A 6 -25.01 -5.38 7.37
N GLU A 7 -26.28 -5.01 7.24
CA GLU A 7 -27.39 -5.72 7.89
C GLU A 7 -27.54 -7.17 7.41
N VAL A 8 -27.31 -7.41 6.11
CA VAL A 8 -27.31 -8.76 5.53
C VAL A 8 -26.10 -9.56 6.02
N ALA A 9 -24.92 -8.94 6.09
CA ALA A 9 -23.71 -9.57 6.62
C ALA A 9 -23.87 -10.00 8.09
N ASP A 10 -24.48 -9.16 8.93
CA ASP A 10 -24.72 -9.47 10.35
C ASP A 10 -25.61 -10.71 10.54
N ASN A 11 -26.63 -10.87 9.71
CA ASN A 11 -27.50 -12.05 9.74
C ASN A 11 -26.79 -13.33 9.28
N ILE A 12 -25.85 -13.21 8.33
CA ILE A 12 -25.04 -14.34 7.86
C ILE A 12 -24.00 -14.74 8.93
N VAL A 13 -23.28 -13.77 9.49
CA VAL A 13 -22.25 -14.02 10.53
C VAL A 13 -22.83 -14.69 11.77
N LYS A 14 -24.07 -14.35 12.16
CA LYS A 14 -24.77 -15.01 13.28
C LYS A 14 -25.00 -16.50 13.05
N ARG A 15 -25.17 -16.95 11.80
CA ARG A 15 -25.42 -18.35 11.42
C ARG A 15 -24.14 -19.18 11.25
N LEU A 16 -22.97 -18.54 11.19
CA LEU A 16 -21.69 -19.21 11.06
C LEU A 16 -21.27 -19.92 12.35
N ASN A 17 -20.66 -21.09 12.20
CA ASN A 17 -19.99 -21.78 13.30
C ASN A 17 -18.66 -21.08 13.67
N THR A 18 -18.02 -21.50 14.76
CA THR A 18 -16.81 -20.84 15.28
C THR A 18 -15.66 -20.83 14.27
N SER A 19 -15.46 -21.93 13.53
CA SER A 19 -14.39 -22.03 12.53
C SER A 19 -14.63 -21.08 11.36
N GLU A 20 -15.88 -21.02 10.88
CA GLU A 20 -16.30 -20.12 9.81
C GLU A 20 -16.16 -18.65 10.21
N LYS A 21 -16.52 -18.29 11.46
CA LYS A 21 -16.33 -16.94 12.00
C LYS A 21 -14.87 -16.53 12.02
N ILE A 22 -13.97 -17.43 12.44
CA ILE A 22 -12.52 -17.18 12.44
C ILE A 22 -12.03 -16.94 11.00
N ASN A 23 -12.45 -17.76 10.04
CA ASN A 23 -12.08 -17.57 8.64
C ASN A 23 -12.62 -16.26 8.05
N TYR A 24 -13.86 -15.89 8.38
CA TYR A 24 -14.45 -14.63 7.96
C TYR A 24 -13.65 -13.43 8.47
N ILE A 25 -13.30 -13.41 9.77
CA ILE A 25 -12.46 -12.35 10.36
C ILE A 25 -11.09 -12.27 9.68
N ARG A 26 -10.46 -13.42 9.39
CA ARG A 26 -9.17 -13.44 8.68
C ARG A 26 -9.26 -12.83 7.29
N GLN A 27 -10.30 -13.15 6.52
CA GLN A 27 -10.50 -12.58 5.19
C GLN A 27 -10.75 -11.07 5.28
N TYR A 28 -11.55 -10.63 6.26
CA TYR A 28 -11.81 -9.21 6.48
C TYR A 28 -10.54 -8.44 6.89
N ALA A 29 -9.76 -9.01 7.82
CA ALA A 29 -8.48 -8.44 8.23
C ALA A 29 -7.47 -8.40 7.07
N TYR A 30 -7.46 -9.42 6.21
CA TYR A 30 -6.62 -9.43 5.01
C TYR A 30 -7.02 -8.33 4.03
N LEU A 31 -8.32 -8.11 3.80
CA LEU A 31 -8.81 -7.01 2.94
C LEU A 31 -8.40 -5.64 3.49
N ILE A 32 -8.60 -5.42 4.81
CA ILE A 32 -8.14 -4.21 5.49
C ILE A 32 -6.63 -4.03 5.33
N TYR A 33 -5.86 -5.09 5.57
CA TYR A 33 -4.41 -5.08 5.40
C TYR A 33 -4.01 -4.73 3.97
N CYS A 34 -4.67 -5.32 2.96
CA CYS A 34 -4.43 -5.02 1.55
C CYS A 34 -4.67 -3.55 1.23
N LEU A 35 -5.77 -2.96 1.72
CA LEU A 35 -6.08 -1.54 1.52
C LEU A 35 -5.02 -0.63 2.15
N PHE A 36 -4.71 -0.84 3.42
CA PHE A 36 -3.67 -0.07 4.11
C PHE A 36 -2.29 -0.25 3.47
N TYR A 37 -1.97 -1.47 3.03
CA TYR A 37 -0.69 -1.78 2.41
C TYR A 37 -0.55 -1.14 1.02
N VAL A 38 -1.63 -1.03 0.24
CA VAL A 38 -1.62 -0.28 -1.03
C VAL A 38 -1.34 1.21 -0.78
N GLN A 39 -2.04 1.83 0.18
CA GLN A 39 -1.81 3.23 0.56
C GLN A 39 -0.40 3.50 1.10
N LEU A 40 0.12 2.58 1.93
CA LEU A 40 1.48 2.66 2.45
C LEU A 40 2.51 2.59 1.31
N ARG A 41 2.33 1.68 0.36
CA ARG A 41 3.20 1.58 -0.82
C ARG A 41 3.13 2.84 -1.67
N GLU A 42 1.94 3.38 -1.89
CA GLU A 42 1.79 4.63 -2.64
C GLU A 42 2.58 5.77 -1.99
N SER A 43 2.43 5.94 -0.68
CA SER A 43 3.15 6.95 0.10
C SER A 43 4.66 6.79 -0.02
N GLN A 44 5.15 5.55 0.06
CA GLN A 44 6.57 5.25 -0.09
C GLN A 44 7.10 5.60 -1.49
N TRP A 45 6.36 5.27 -2.55
CA TRP A 45 6.77 5.59 -3.93
C TRP A 45 6.70 7.08 -4.23
N LYS A 46 5.73 7.81 -3.65
CA LYS A 46 5.65 9.28 -3.71
C LYS A 46 6.88 9.91 -3.05
N TYR A 47 7.25 9.45 -1.85
CA TYR A 47 8.47 9.91 -1.17
C TYR A 47 9.73 9.77 -2.04
N TYR A 48 9.92 8.62 -2.70
CA TYR A 48 11.06 8.45 -3.61
C TYR A 48 10.98 9.33 -4.86
N TYR A 49 9.78 9.60 -5.36
CA TYR A 49 9.60 10.52 -6.47
C TYR A 49 9.99 11.95 -6.08
N ASP A 50 9.52 12.40 -4.91
CA ASP A 50 9.77 13.75 -4.41
C ASP A 50 11.26 13.99 -4.15
N ILE A 51 11.95 13.02 -3.55
CA ILE A 51 13.41 13.04 -3.41
C ILE A 51 14.10 13.17 -4.77
N GLY A 52 13.72 12.33 -5.73
CA GLY A 52 14.34 12.36 -7.06
C GLY A 52 14.12 13.69 -7.77
N MET A 53 12.97 14.34 -7.55
CA MET A 53 12.65 15.66 -8.10
C MET A 53 13.41 16.78 -7.38
N GLN A 54 13.48 16.78 -6.05
CA GLN A 54 14.11 17.82 -5.24
C GLN A 54 15.64 17.81 -5.36
N GLU A 55 16.23 16.62 -5.27
CA GLU A 55 17.67 16.44 -5.22
C GLU A 55 18.29 16.17 -6.61
N ASN A 56 17.44 16.04 -7.66
CA ASN A 56 17.81 15.58 -8.99
C ASN A 56 18.52 14.21 -8.99
N ILE A 57 18.19 13.36 -8.02
CA ILE A 57 18.77 12.02 -7.83
C ILE A 57 17.83 11.00 -8.47
N TRP A 58 18.10 10.69 -9.73
CA TRP A 58 17.58 9.50 -10.41
C TRP A 58 18.68 8.43 -10.46
N PRO A 59 18.43 7.20 -10.97
CA PRO A 59 19.07 5.99 -10.49
C PRO A 59 20.59 6.13 -10.28
N GLY A 60 21.01 6.06 -9.02
CA GLY A 60 22.38 6.27 -8.56
C GLY A 60 22.54 5.80 -7.11
N ARG A 61 23.79 5.62 -6.66
CA ARG A 61 24.10 5.35 -5.25
C ARG A 61 24.12 6.69 -4.52
N VAL A 62 23.32 6.82 -3.47
CA VAL A 62 23.41 7.92 -2.51
C VAL A 62 24.44 7.60 -1.43
N SER A 63 25.01 8.62 -0.79
CA SER A 63 25.99 8.40 0.29
C SER A 63 25.32 7.74 1.50
N GLU A 64 26.05 6.90 2.22
CA GLU A 64 25.55 6.20 3.42
C GLU A 64 25.04 7.18 4.49
N LYS A 65 25.70 8.33 4.65
CA LYS A 65 25.23 9.40 5.56
C LYS A 65 23.84 9.91 5.18
N TRP A 66 23.60 10.12 3.89
CA TRP A 66 22.31 10.59 3.39
C TRP A 66 21.22 9.53 3.54
N VAL A 67 21.58 8.26 3.31
CA VAL A 67 20.73 7.08 3.53
C VAL A 67 20.27 6.99 4.98
N THR A 68 21.19 7.10 5.94
CA THR A 68 20.86 7.04 7.38
C THR A 68 20.02 8.23 7.82
N THR A 69 20.35 9.44 7.35
CA THR A 69 19.59 10.67 7.68
C THR A 69 18.13 10.56 7.25
N ASN A 70 17.89 9.95 6.09
CA ASN A 70 16.55 9.86 5.49
C ASN A 70 15.87 8.51 5.74
N SER A 71 16.42 7.65 6.61
CA SER A 71 15.93 6.28 6.89
C SER A 71 15.68 5.47 5.61
N MET A 72 16.63 5.56 4.70
CA MET A 72 16.59 5.00 3.37
C MET A 72 17.55 3.79 3.27
N HIS A 73 17.52 3.09 2.14
CA HIS A 73 18.36 1.98 1.72
C HIS A 73 19.46 2.49 0.77
N HIS A 74 20.64 1.88 0.81
CA HIS A 74 21.84 2.32 0.09
C HIS A 74 21.74 2.21 -1.45
N THR A 75 20.79 1.43 -1.97
CA THR A 75 20.45 1.34 -3.41
C THR A 75 19.23 2.19 -3.80
N TYR A 76 18.99 3.31 -3.11
CA TYR A 76 17.97 4.26 -3.54
C TYR A 76 18.47 5.19 -4.64
N GLY A 77 18.33 4.64 -5.83
CA GLY A 77 17.96 5.37 -7.02
C GLY A 77 17.17 4.40 -7.87
N ARG A 78 15.84 4.47 -7.80
CA ARG A 78 15.00 3.75 -8.77
C ARG A 78 14.89 4.63 -10.01
N SER A 79 14.85 4.03 -11.19
CA SER A 79 14.63 4.83 -12.39
C SER A 79 13.30 5.59 -12.26
N LYS A 80 13.29 6.86 -12.69
CA LYS A 80 12.06 7.66 -12.73
C LYS A 80 10.93 6.88 -13.42
N LYS A 81 11.27 6.17 -14.51
CA LYS A 81 10.37 5.28 -15.24
C LYS A 81 9.72 4.22 -14.34
N LEU A 82 10.50 3.53 -13.49
CA LEU A 82 9.97 2.51 -12.59
C LEU A 82 9.06 3.13 -11.51
N ILE A 83 9.48 4.25 -10.90
CA ILE A 83 8.68 4.92 -9.86
C ILE A 83 7.34 5.35 -10.44
N VAL A 84 7.34 6.03 -11.59
CA VAL A 84 6.11 6.46 -12.28
C VAL A 84 5.22 5.26 -12.62
N GLN A 85 5.80 4.20 -13.19
CA GLN A 85 5.03 2.99 -13.51
C GLN A 85 4.37 2.37 -12.26
N ARG A 86 5.08 2.34 -11.12
CA ARG A 86 4.54 1.83 -9.86
C ARG A 86 3.43 2.71 -9.31
N LEU A 87 3.61 4.03 -9.33
CA LEU A 87 2.59 5.00 -8.93
C LEU A 87 1.31 4.85 -9.77
N THR A 88 1.43 4.79 -11.10
CA THR A 88 0.27 4.58 -11.99
C THR A 88 -0.44 3.26 -11.71
N THR A 89 0.31 2.18 -11.45
CA THR A 89 -0.28 0.87 -11.11
C THR A 89 -1.06 0.95 -9.80
N LEU A 90 -0.52 1.63 -8.79
CA LEU A 90 -1.15 1.78 -7.48
C LEU A 90 -2.38 2.69 -7.55
N GLN A 91 -2.35 3.77 -8.33
CA GLN A 91 -3.51 4.63 -8.56
C GLN A 91 -4.67 3.84 -9.15
N ARG A 92 -4.40 3.04 -10.20
CA ARG A 92 -5.43 2.16 -10.77
C ARG A 92 -6.00 1.17 -9.74
N GLN A 93 -5.13 0.58 -8.90
CA GLN A 93 -5.58 -0.33 -7.83
C GLN A 93 -6.43 0.37 -6.76
N LEU A 94 -6.20 1.65 -6.49
CA LEU A 94 -6.99 2.45 -5.57
C LEU A 94 -8.32 2.91 -6.18
N GLU A 95 -8.36 3.15 -7.49
CA GLU A 95 -9.58 3.49 -8.23
C GLU A 95 -10.51 2.27 -8.43
N GLU A 96 -9.93 1.07 -8.52
CA GLU A 96 -10.66 -0.20 -8.68
C GLU A 96 -11.14 -0.81 -7.33
N ALA A 97 -10.72 -0.24 -6.19
CA ALA A 97 -11.03 -0.73 -4.84
C ALA A 97 -12.24 -0.01 -4.21
#